data_AF-A0A960YAB3-F1
#
_entry.id   AF-A0A960YAB3-F1
#
_cell.length_a   1.000
_cell.length_b   1.000
_cell.length_c   1.000
_cell.angle_alpha   90.00
_cell.angle_beta   90.00
_cell.angle_gamma   90.00
#
_symmetry.space_group_name_H-M   'P 1'
#
loop_
_entity.id
_entity.type
_entity.pdbx_description
1 polymer ?
#
loop_
_entity_poly.entity_id
_entity_poly.type
_entity_poly.pdbx_seq_one_letter_code
_entity_poly.pdbx_strand_id
1 'polypeptide(L)'
;DFTTKQIVTSPLIESDHGATMVTPDTDYVIESSQYPAPLGGEYADVKEWNDKYRGAVIFWKFDRAKGRIDPTSSFAIELPPYMQDIADAGKKVSDGWIFINSLDTERAWGGNKEGNPPLESGASQNDMDYLHVINWKKAAEVAKAGKTEQIAGMPVIRLQTAIDEGLLYFVP
;
A
#
# COMPACT_ATOMS: atom_id res chain seq x y z
N ASP A 1 -13.40 26.96 -3.52
CA ASP A 1 -14.21 26.97 -4.74
C ASP A 1 -14.71 25.57 -5.15
N PHE A 2 -14.52 24.53 -4.31
CA PHE A 2 -15.02 23.16 -4.56
C PHE A 2 -14.64 22.60 -5.94
N THR A 3 -13.45 22.94 -6.43
CA THR A 3 -12.90 22.42 -7.69
C THR A 3 -11.64 21.61 -7.43
N THR A 4 -11.38 20.61 -8.27
CA THR A 4 -10.15 19.84 -8.27
C THR A 4 -8.95 20.77 -8.50
N LYS A 5 -7.98 20.73 -7.60
CA LYS A 5 -6.74 21.53 -7.70
C LYS A 5 -5.60 20.77 -8.33
N GLN A 6 -5.59 19.46 -8.17
CA GLN A 6 -4.52 18.58 -8.57
C GLN A 6 -5.09 17.19 -8.83
N ILE A 7 -4.52 16.53 -9.83
CA ILE A 7 -4.64 15.08 -10.04
C ILE A 7 -3.21 14.57 -10.04
N VAL A 8 -2.94 13.54 -9.26
CA VAL A 8 -1.66 12.84 -9.24
C VAL A 8 -1.94 11.40 -9.64
N THR A 9 -1.04 10.82 -10.40
CA THR A 9 -1.11 9.41 -10.79
C THR A 9 0.14 8.74 -10.30
N SER A 10 -0.02 7.63 -9.58
CA SER A 10 1.09 6.79 -9.18
C SER A 10 1.64 6.04 -10.40
N PRO A 11 2.96 6.03 -10.63
CA PRO A 11 3.58 5.10 -11.57
C PRO A 11 3.92 3.75 -10.91
N LEU A 12 3.64 3.57 -9.61
CA LEU A 12 4.09 2.42 -8.83
C LEU A 12 3.06 1.29 -8.72
N ILE A 13 1.78 1.63 -8.60
CA ILE A 13 0.67 0.68 -8.39
C ILE A 13 -0.33 0.75 -9.53
N GLU A 14 -0.95 -0.38 -9.84
CA GLU A 14 -1.92 -0.52 -10.95
C GLU A 14 -3.39 -0.36 -10.52
N SER A 15 -3.64 -0.25 -9.21
CA SER A 15 -4.97 -0.04 -8.66
C SER A 15 -4.91 0.88 -7.45
N ASP A 16 -5.99 1.62 -7.19
CA ASP A 16 -6.21 2.42 -5.98
C ASP A 16 -7.60 2.09 -5.43
N HIS A 17 -7.68 1.81 -4.13
CA HIS A 17 -8.96 1.54 -3.46
C HIS A 17 -9.02 2.03 -2.02
N GLY A 18 -7.88 2.11 -1.30
CA GLY A 18 -7.84 2.38 0.14
C GLY A 18 -8.39 3.74 0.60
N ALA A 19 -8.96 4.52 -0.32
CA ALA A 19 -9.48 5.85 -0.15
C ALA A 19 -8.41 6.88 0.19
N THR A 20 -8.74 8.15 -0.04
CA THR A 20 -7.81 9.28 0.15
C THR A 20 -7.76 9.73 1.62
N MET A 21 -7.31 8.83 2.50
CA MET A 21 -7.18 9.13 3.93
C MET A 21 -5.98 10.02 4.21
N VAL A 22 -6.04 10.84 5.26
CA VAL A 22 -4.97 11.80 5.58
C VAL A 22 -4.49 11.63 7.01
N THR A 23 -3.18 11.71 7.24
CA THR A 23 -2.62 11.75 8.60
C THR A 23 -3.10 12.98 9.37
N PRO A 24 -3.01 13.02 10.71
CA PRO A 24 -3.17 14.26 11.46
C PRO A 24 -2.35 15.38 10.84
N ASP A 25 -2.91 16.59 10.82
CA ASP A 25 -2.30 17.74 10.18
C ASP A 25 -2.07 17.62 8.65
N THR A 26 -2.57 16.55 8.02
CA THR A 26 -2.42 16.28 6.58
C THR A 26 -0.96 16.33 6.17
N ASP A 27 -0.08 15.67 6.94
CA ASP A 27 1.32 15.53 6.52
C ASP A 27 1.46 14.63 5.29
N TYR A 28 0.64 13.59 5.24
CA TYR A 28 0.57 12.63 4.15
C TYR A 28 -0.88 12.34 3.77
N VAL A 29 -1.10 12.15 2.47
CA VAL A 29 -2.27 11.52 1.89
C VAL A 29 -1.91 10.07 1.59
N ILE A 30 -2.79 9.14 1.97
CA ILE A 30 -2.56 7.70 1.85
C ILE A 30 -3.28 7.19 0.60
N GLU A 31 -2.57 6.37 -0.19
CA GLU A 31 -3.11 5.65 -1.35
C GLU A 31 -2.62 4.20 -1.25
N SER A 32 -3.49 3.21 -1.39
CA SER A 32 -3.08 1.80 -1.34
C SER A 32 -3.71 0.98 -2.46
N SER A 33 -2.92 0.04 -2.97
CA SER A 33 -3.33 -0.86 -4.04
C SER A 33 -4.43 -1.82 -3.60
N GLN A 34 -5.48 -1.99 -4.40
CA GLN A 34 -6.44 -3.07 -4.13
C GLN A 34 -5.85 -4.42 -4.52
N TYR A 35 -5.48 -4.53 -5.79
CA TYR A 35 -4.97 -5.76 -6.37
C TYR A 35 -3.46 -5.68 -6.45
N PRO A 36 -2.75 -6.73 -6.01
CA PRO A 36 -1.32 -6.76 -6.14
C PRO A 36 -0.96 -6.89 -7.63
N ALA A 37 0.13 -6.24 -8.00
CA ALA A 37 0.70 -6.27 -9.35
C ALA A 37 2.24 -6.16 -9.23
N PRO A 38 3.01 -6.47 -10.28
CA PRO A 38 4.41 -6.08 -10.31
C PRO A 38 4.53 -4.56 -10.17
N LEU A 39 5.24 -4.11 -9.14
CA LEU A 39 5.39 -2.68 -8.87
C LEU A 39 6.07 -1.97 -10.05
N GLY A 40 5.50 -0.87 -10.48
CA GLY A 40 5.94 -0.15 -11.68
C GLY A 40 5.29 -0.59 -12.99
N GLY A 41 4.31 -1.50 -12.93
CA GLY A 41 3.52 -1.92 -14.09
C GLY A 41 4.25 -2.86 -15.04
N GLU A 42 5.31 -3.53 -14.57
CA GLU A 42 5.98 -4.55 -15.37
C GLU A 42 5.08 -5.77 -15.58
N TYR A 43 5.32 -6.49 -16.67
CA TYR A 43 4.64 -7.77 -16.90
C TYR A 43 5.29 -8.90 -16.09
N ALA A 44 4.47 -9.73 -15.46
CA ALA A 44 4.85 -11.01 -14.89
C ALA A 44 3.80 -12.07 -15.24
N ASP A 45 4.20 -13.33 -15.36
CA ASP A 45 3.24 -14.42 -15.43
C ASP A 45 2.57 -14.55 -14.05
N VAL A 46 1.24 -14.74 -14.02
CA VAL A 46 0.48 -14.87 -12.76
C VAL A 46 0.96 -16.03 -11.90
N LYS A 47 1.65 -17.04 -12.47
CA LYS A 47 2.30 -18.13 -11.72
C LYS A 47 3.44 -17.64 -10.83
N GLU A 48 3.98 -16.46 -11.09
CA GLU A 48 5.01 -15.80 -10.28
C GLU A 48 4.37 -14.91 -9.19
N TRP A 49 3.10 -15.12 -8.82
CA TRP A 49 2.34 -14.32 -7.84
C TRP A 49 3.12 -14.04 -6.55
N ASN A 50 3.62 -15.09 -5.90
CA ASN A 50 4.32 -14.93 -4.63
C ASN A 50 5.67 -14.20 -4.77
N ASP A 51 6.27 -14.24 -5.96
CA ASP A 51 7.62 -13.74 -6.19
C ASP A 51 7.62 -12.29 -6.69
N LYS A 52 6.74 -11.98 -7.66
CA LYS A 52 6.74 -10.72 -8.40
C LYS A 52 5.56 -9.79 -8.09
N TYR A 53 4.43 -10.32 -7.65
CA TYR A 53 3.26 -9.48 -7.37
C TYR A 53 3.37 -8.91 -5.98
N ARG A 54 2.97 -7.64 -5.80
CA ARG A 54 3.02 -6.96 -4.51
C ARG A 54 1.90 -5.95 -4.40
N GLY A 55 1.43 -5.75 -3.18
CA GLY A 55 0.72 -4.54 -2.83
C GLY A 55 1.70 -3.41 -2.50
N ALA A 56 1.20 -2.19 -2.41
CA ALA A 56 1.94 -1.09 -1.80
C ALA A 56 0.98 -0.08 -1.18
N VAL A 57 1.49 0.65 -0.19
CA VAL A 57 0.87 1.87 0.31
C VAL A 57 1.80 3.05 0.06
N ILE A 58 1.27 4.08 -0.57
CA ILE A 58 1.98 5.31 -0.91
C ILE A 58 1.60 6.38 0.11
N PHE A 59 2.64 7.07 0.58
CA PHE A 59 2.56 8.22 1.46
C PHE A 59 2.87 9.46 0.63
N TRP A 60 1.83 10.07 0.08
CA TRP A 60 1.93 11.31 -0.68
C TRP A 60 2.14 12.48 0.26
N LYS A 61 3.36 13.05 0.28
CA LYS A 61 3.64 14.22 1.10
C LYS A 61 2.73 15.36 0.64
N PHE A 62 2.05 16.00 1.58
CA PHE A 62 1.24 17.17 1.28
C PHE A 62 1.94 18.44 1.78
N ASP A 63 2.20 19.37 0.87
CA ASP A 63 2.71 20.70 1.19
C ASP A 63 1.51 21.60 1.50
N ARG A 64 1.29 21.85 2.79
CA ARG A 64 0.16 22.68 3.27
C ARG A 64 0.27 24.14 2.83
N ALA A 65 1.48 24.67 2.67
CA ALA A 65 1.68 26.06 2.25
C ALA A 65 1.34 26.24 0.77
N LYS A 66 1.70 25.25 -0.06
CA LYS A 66 1.30 25.21 -1.49
C LYS A 66 -0.12 24.68 -1.69
N GLY A 67 -0.67 23.98 -0.71
CA GLY A 67 -1.97 23.30 -0.77
C GLY A 67 -2.00 22.16 -1.79
N ARG A 68 -0.89 21.42 -1.95
CA ARG A 68 -0.71 20.42 -3.02
C ARG A 68 0.15 19.25 -2.54
N ILE A 69 -0.05 18.07 -3.12
CA ILE A 69 0.86 16.93 -3.00
C ILE A 69 2.21 17.31 -3.62
N ASP A 70 3.29 16.94 -2.94
CA ASP A 70 4.68 16.98 -3.42
C ASP A 70 5.18 15.54 -3.69
N PRO A 71 5.10 15.06 -4.95
CA PRO A 71 5.57 13.73 -5.33
C PRO A 71 7.05 13.49 -5.01
N THR A 72 7.88 14.54 -5.00
CA THR A 72 9.34 14.40 -4.81
C THR A 72 9.73 14.12 -3.36
N SER A 73 8.83 14.45 -2.42
CA SER A 73 8.97 14.18 -0.99
C SER A 73 8.11 13.00 -0.53
N SER A 74 7.54 12.25 -1.48
CA SER A 74 6.65 11.10 -1.22
C SER A 74 7.44 9.79 -1.27
N PHE A 75 6.92 8.76 -0.61
CA PHE A 75 7.52 7.43 -0.58
C PHE A 75 6.43 6.36 -0.48
N ALA A 76 6.80 5.09 -0.65
CA ALA A 76 5.89 3.97 -0.47
C ALA A 76 6.47 2.89 0.44
N ILE A 77 5.61 2.01 0.93
CA ILE A 77 5.98 0.75 1.58
C ILE A 77 5.40 -0.38 0.75
N GLU A 78 6.25 -1.35 0.41
CA GLU A 78 5.82 -2.61 -0.20
C GLU A 78 4.98 -3.41 0.81
N LEU A 79 3.86 -3.96 0.34
CA LEU A 79 3.02 -4.89 1.08
C LEU A 79 3.10 -6.28 0.44
N PRO A 80 2.77 -7.35 1.18
CA PRO A 80 2.68 -8.69 0.60
C PRO A 80 1.64 -8.72 -0.55
N PRO A 81 1.64 -9.75 -1.40
CA PRO A 81 0.66 -9.92 -2.48
C PRO A 81 -0.73 -10.35 -1.96
N TYR A 82 -1.25 -9.60 -1.01
CA TYR A 82 -2.64 -9.64 -0.57
C TYR A 82 -3.43 -8.59 -1.31
N MET A 83 -4.75 -8.70 -1.30
CA MET A 83 -5.59 -7.61 -1.76
C MET A 83 -5.84 -6.64 -0.61
N GLN A 84 -5.42 -5.37 -0.72
CA GLN A 84 -5.75 -4.39 0.31
C GLN A 84 -7.12 -3.77 0.02
N ASP A 85 -7.73 -3.26 1.06
CA ASP A 85 -9.02 -2.61 0.97
C ASP A 85 -8.93 -1.23 1.66
N ILE A 86 -9.91 -0.85 2.48
CA ILE A 86 -10.00 0.49 3.05
C ILE A 86 -8.86 0.76 4.05
N ALA A 87 -8.22 1.91 3.86
CA ALA A 87 -7.28 2.46 4.82
C ALA A 87 -7.98 3.43 5.79
N ASP A 88 -7.38 3.65 6.96
CA ASP A 88 -7.60 4.82 7.78
C ASP A 88 -6.29 5.24 8.47
N ALA A 89 -6.12 6.55 8.64
CA ALA A 89 -5.00 7.12 9.36
C ALA A 89 -5.40 7.40 10.80
N GLY A 90 -4.73 6.75 11.75
CA GLY A 90 -5.00 6.89 13.17
C GLY A 90 -5.01 8.35 13.65
N LYS A 91 -5.85 8.61 14.65
CA LYS A 91 -6.10 9.93 15.23
C LYS A 91 -6.00 9.86 16.74
N LYS A 92 -5.74 11.00 17.38
CA LYS A 92 -5.64 11.11 18.85
C LYS A 92 -4.62 10.09 19.38
N VAL A 93 -5.06 9.11 20.15
CA VAL A 93 -4.20 8.09 20.77
C VAL A 93 -3.55 7.14 19.76
N SER A 94 -4.08 7.03 18.54
CA SER A 94 -3.50 6.23 17.46
C SER A 94 -2.78 7.08 16.41
N ASP A 95 -2.51 8.36 16.67
CA ASP A 95 -1.62 9.15 15.82
C ASP A 95 -0.23 8.48 15.72
N GLY A 96 0.34 8.47 14.52
CA GLY A 96 1.54 7.73 14.15
C GLY A 96 1.27 6.39 13.46
N TRP A 97 0.00 5.96 13.38
CA TRP A 97 -0.38 4.68 12.80
C TRP A 97 -1.32 4.81 11.61
N ILE A 98 -1.18 3.91 10.64
CA ILE A 98 -2.13 3.65 9.56
C ILE A 98 -2.67 2.24 9.72
N PHE A 99 -3.95 2.06 9.39
CA PHE A 99 -4.65 0.79 9.41
C PHE A 99 -5.17 0.52 8.01
N ILE A 100 -4.94 -0.67 7.47
CA ILE A 100 -5.45 -1.07 6.15
C ILE A 100 -5.98 -2.49 6.28
N ASN A 101 -7.26 -2.72 6.03
CA ASN A 101 -7.76 -4.10 6.00
C ASN A 101 -7.30 -4.79 4.70
N SER A 102 -7.28 -6.12 4.75
CA SER A 102 -7.00 -6.94 3.58
C SER A 102 -8.08 -7.98 3.38
N LEU A 103 -8.10 -8.50 2.15
CA LEU A 103 -8.81 -9.69 1.73
C LEU A 103 -7.84 -10.52 0.88
N ASP A 104 -8.18 -11.78 0.62
CA ASP A 104 -7.34 -12.70 -0.15
C ASP A 104 -5.92 -12.87 0.45
N THR A 105 -5.82 -13.10 1.76
CA THR A 105 -4.53 -13.47 2.36
C THR A 105 -4.05 -14.87 1.95
N GLU A 106 -4.95 -15.64 1.32
CA GLU A 106 -4.71 -16.89 0.61
C GLU A 106 -3.90 -16.70 -0.67
N ARG A 107 -3.90 -15.49 -1.24
CA ARG A 107 -3.17 -15.12 -2.47
C ARG A 107 -3.70 -15.86 -3.70
N ALA A 108 -5.02 -15.98 -3.78
CA ALA A 108 -5.71 -16.59 -4.89
C ALA A 108 -5.82 -15.59 -6.06
N TRP A 109 -5.49 -16.06 -7.27
CA TRP A 109 -5.63 -15.27 -8.50
C TRP A 109 -6.73 -15.82 -9.42
N GLY A 110 -7.53 -16.74 -8.92
CA GLY A 110 -8.69 -17.31 -9.60
C GLY A 110 -8.36 -18.28 -10.73
N GLY A 111 -9.41 -18.74 -11.40
CA GLY A 111 -9.36 -19.73 -12.46
C GLY A 111 -10.76 -20.07 -12.98
N ASN A 112 -10.83 -20.95 -13.97
CA ASN A 112 -12.06 -21.37 -14.63
C ASN A 112 -12.58 -22.74 -14.12
N LYS A 113 -12.13 -23.21 -12.95
CA LYS A 113 -12.37 -24.56 -12.39
C LYS A 113 -11.65 -25.71 -13.10
N GLU A 114 -10.92 -25.46 -14.18
CA GLU A 114 -10.07 -26.46 -14.86
C GLU A 114 -8.60 -26.31 -14.44
N GLY A 115 -8.37 -26.11 -13.14
CA GLY A 115 -7.03 -25.92 -12.56
C GLY A 115 -7.13 -25.23 -11.21
N ASN A 116 -7.43 -23.94 -11.23
CA ASN A 116 -7.68 -23.14 -10.03
C ASN A 116 -9.18 -22.94 -9.78
N PRO A 117 -9.60 -22.83 -8.50
CA PRO A 117 -10.95 -22.41 -8.17
C PRO A 117 -11.21 -20.97 -8.67
N PRO A 118 -12.49 -20.56 -8.81
CA PRO A 118 -12.84 -19.16 -9.00
C PRO A 118 -12.26 -18.32 -7.86
N LEU A 119 -11.98 -17.05 -8.12
CA LEU A 119 -11.32 -16.15 -7.18
C LEU A 119 -12.06 -16.10 -5.84
N GLU A 120 -13.39 -15.94 -5.87
CA GLU A 120 -14.22 -15.81 -4.67
C GLU A 120 -14.16 -17.04 -3.77
N SER A 121 -13.99 -18.22 -4.36
CA SER A 121 -13.82 -19.44 -3.57
C SER A 121 -12.40 -19.56 -3.04
N GLY A 122 -11.39 -19.14 -3.81
CA GLY A 122 -9.98 -19.22 -3.41
C GLY A 122 -9.60 -18.21 -2.32
N ALA A 123 -10.12 -16.99 -2.42
CA ALA A 123 -9.86 -15.84 -1.55
C ALA A 123 -10.76 -15.79 -0.30
N SER A 124 -11.39 -16.91 0.06
CA SER A 124 -12.31 -17.00 1.20
C SER A 124 -12.21 -18.37 1.88
N GLN A 125 -10.99 -18.93 1.91
CA GLN A 125 -10.69 -20.17 2.63
C GLN A 125 -10.34 -19.92 4.10
N ASN A 126 -9.77 -18.77 4.41
CA ASN A 126 -9.46 -18.35 5.78
C ASN A 126 -10.71 -17.80 6.46
N ASP A 127 -10.85 -18.05 7.76
CA ASP A 127 -11.94 -17.46 8.57
C ASP A 127 -11.79 -15.94 8.74
N MET A 128 -10.54 -15.46 8.72
CA MET A 128 -10.15 -14.05 8.87
C MET A 128 -8.90 -13.75 8.04
N ASP A 129 -8.86 -12.54 7.49
CA ASP A 129 -7.67 -11.94 6.87
C ASP A 129 -6.97 -10.99 7.85
N TYR A 130 -5.96 -10.24 7.40
CA TYR A 130 -5.17 -9.39 8.28
C TYR A 130 -5.57 -7.91 8.21
N LEU A 131 -5.63 -7.26 9.37
CA LEU A 131 -5.46 -5.82 9.49
C LEU A 131 -3.97 -5.49 9.46
N HIS A 132 -3.56 -4.71 8.46
CA HIS A 132 -2.21 -4.17 8.36
C HIS A 132 -2.12 -2.92 9.22
N VAL A 133 -1.18 -2.90 10.16
CA VAL A 133 -0.94 -1.78 11.08
C VAL A 133 0.45 -1.24 10.81
N ILE A 134 0.54 0.02 10.40
CA ILE A 134 1.77 0.63 9.88
C ILE A 134 2.16 1.84 10.71
N ASN A 135 3.39 1.87 11.23
CA ASN A 135 3.95 3.05 11.89
C ASN A 135 4.47 4.05 10.85
N TRP A 136 3.61 4.97 10.39
CA TRP A 136 3.97 5.89 9.30
C TRP A 136 5.03 6.92 9.70
N LYS A 137 5.07 7.33 10.98
CA LYS A 137 6.08 8.28 11.46
C LYS A 137 7.48 7.67 11.37
N LYS A 138 7.62 6.44 11.86
CA LYS A 138 8.87 5.69 11.73
C LYS A 138 9.20 5.38 10.27
N ALA A 139 8.20 5.03 9.44
CA ALA A 139 8.42 4.81 8.02
C ALA A 139 8.95 6.06 7.31
N ALA A 140 8.42 7.25 7.63
CA ALA A 140 8.93 8.51 7.07
C ALA A 140 10.38 8.79 7.48
N GLU A 141 10.78 8.45 8.72
CA GLU A 141 12.18 8.53 9.16
C GLU A 141 13.08 7.56 8.39
N VAL A 142 12.64 6.31 8.21
CA VAL A 142 13.35 5.27 7.44
C VAL A 142 13.51 5.68 5.97
N ALA A 143 12.45 6.19 5.34
CA ALA A 143 12.49 6.71 3.98
C ALA A 143 13.47 7.88 3.85
N LYS A 144 13.41 8.83 4.78
CA LYS A 144 14.32 9.99 4.82
C LYS A 144 15.79 9.58 5.04
N ALA A 145 16.03 8.49 5.75
CA ALA A 145 17.36 7.91 5.92
C ALA A 145 17.88 7.20 4.66
N GLY A 146 17.08 7.14 3.58
CA GLY A 146 17.46 6.53 2.31
C GLY A 146 17.42 5.01 2.30
N LYS A 147 16.76 4.38 3.29
CA LYS A 147 16.58 2.91 3.36
C LYS A 147 15.45 2.47 2.43
N THR A 148 15.60 2.77 1.15
CA THR A 148 14.60 2.61 0.10
C THR A 148 15.25 2.13 -1.19
N GLU A 149 14.49 1.47 -2.04
CA GLU A 149 14.85 1.21 -3.43
C GLU A 149 14.02 2.11 -4.35
N GLN A 150 14.61 2.57 -5.46
CA GLN A 150 13.88 3.31 -6.47
C GLN A 150 13.13 2.36 -7.39
N ILE A 151 11.80 2.41 -7.38
CA ILE A 151 10.93 1.63 -8.27
C ILE A 151 9.99 2.60 -8.98
N ALA A 152 9.98 2.57 -10.31
CA ALA A 152 9.20 3.50 -11.14
C ALA A 152 9.39 4.99 -10.76
N GLY A 153 10.60 5.34 -10.31
CA GLY A 153 10.94 6.71 -9.88
C GLY A 153 10.51 7.08 -8.44
N MET A 154 9.85 6.18 -7.71
CA MET A 154 9.42 6.40 -6.33
C MET A 154 10.35 5.69 -5.32
N PRO A 155 10.69 6.31 -4.18
CA PRO A 155 11.37 5.62 -3.08
C PRO A 155 10.43 4.63 -2.41
N VAL A 156 10.78 3.34 -2.43
CA VAL A 156 9.99 2.26 -1.84
C VAL A 156 10.76 1.58 -0.72
N ILE A 157 10.19 1.54 0.47
CA ILE A 157 10.65 0.69 1.56
C ILE A 157 10.19 -0.74 1.25
N ARG A 158 11.14 -1.63 0.96
CA ARG A 158 10.87 -3.05 0.65
C ARG A 158 10.46 -3.81 1.92
N LEU A 159 9.77 -4.95 1.76
CA LEU A 159 9.25 -5.73 2.89
C LEU A 159 10.31 -6.11 3.92
N GLN A 160 11.51 -6.52 3.48
CA GLN A 160 12.58 -6.88 4.42
C GLN A 160 12.99 -5.68 5.29
N THR A 161 13.16 -4.50 4.70
CA THR A 161 13.41 -3.26 5.45
C THR A 161 12.27 -2.94 6.40
N ALA A 162 11.02 -3.12 5.97
CA ALA A 162 9.85 -2.88 6.82
C ALA A 162 9.82 -3.83 8.03
N ILE A 163 10.27 -5.08 7.87
CA ILE A 163 10.40 -6.07 8.95
C ILE A 163 11.54 -5.67 9.90
N ASP A 164 12.73 -5.42 9.36
CA ASP A 164 13.94 -5.11 10.15
C ASP A 164 13.75 -3.82 10.97
N GLU A 165 13.01 -2.86 10.42
CA GLU A 165 12.68 -1.60 11.07
C GLU A 165 11.35 -1.66 11.85
N GLY A 166 10.63 -2.78 11.89
CA GLY A 166 9.36 -2.91 12.63
C GLY A 166 8.33 -1.85 12.23
N LEU A 167 8.10 -1.68 10.92
CA LEU A 167 7.17 -0.69 10.37
C LEU A 167 5.77 -1.25 10.14
N LEU A 168 5.66 -2.53 9.81
CA LEU A 168 4.43 -3.19 9.39
C LEU A 168 4.13 -4.38 10.32
N TYR A 169 2.90 -4.45 10.82
CA TYR A 169 2.38 -5.49 11.68
C TYR A 169 1.07 -6.03 11.13
N PHE A 170 0.78 -7.30 11.40
CA PHE A 170 -0.49 -7.93 11.04
C PHE A 170 -1.26 -8.33 12.29
N VAL A 171 -2.53 -7.96 12.32
CA VAL A 171 -3.49 -8.39 13.34
C VAL A 171 -4.55 -9.25 12.64
N PRO A 172 -4.77 -10.51 13.05
CA PRO A 172 -5.86 -11.34 12.52
C PRO A 172 -7.22 -10.87 13.05
#